data_AF-A0A960TDA6-F1
#
_entry.id   AF-A0A960TDA6-F1
#
_cell.length_a   1.000
_cell.length_b   1.000
_cell.length_c   1.000
_cell.angle_alpha   90.00
_cell.angle_beta   90.00
_cell.angle_gamma   90.00
#
_symmetry.space_group_name_H-M   'P 1'
#
loop_
_entity.id
_entity.type
_entity.pdbx_description
1 polymer ?
#
loop_
_entity_poly.entity_id
_entity_poly.type
_entity_poly.pdbx_seq_one_letter_code
_entity_poly.pdbx_strand_id
1 'polypeptide(L)' 'MKRLLIIVSTALCIAGTAQCTTYIVTSAAPHKGDVYVTIAKSPAFGNPETYVARCKADSQGNLNCSRVGVSMK' A
#
# COMPACT_ATOMS: atom_id res chain seq x y z
N MET A 1 23.92 -8.65 -2.32
CA MET A 1 23.27 -8.60 -3.65
C MET A 1 21.79 -8.21 -3.62
N LYS A 2 20.94 -8.69 -2.68
CA LYS A 2 19.50 -8.33 -2.59
C LYS A 2 19.17 -6.83 -2.40
N ARG A 3 19.99 -6.07 -1.65
CA ARG A 3 19.73 -4.65 -1.37
C ARG A 3 19.87 -3.75 -2.60
N LEU A 4 20.78 -4.08 -3.51
CA LEU A 4 21.02 -3.32 -4.74
C LEU A 4 19.80 -3.42 -5.68
N LEU A 5 19.18 -4.59 -5.73
CA LEU A 5 18.00 -4.86 -6.57
C LEU A 5 16.78 -4.03 -6.13
N ILE A 6 16.56 -3.89 -4.82
CA ILE A 6 15.44 -3.08 -4.28
C ILE A 6 15.62 -1.59 -4.62
N ILE A 7 16.85 -1.07 -4.50
CA ILE A 7 17.15 0.34 -4.78
C ILE A 7 16.99 0.62 -6.29
N VAL A 8 17.48 -0.25 -7.16
CA VAL A 8 17.35 -0.11 -8.61
C VAL A 8 15.89 -0.21 -9.05
N SER A 9 15.10 -1.15 -8.54
CA SER A 9 13.67 -1.27 -8.85
C SER A 9 12.87 -0.04 -8.41
N THR A 10 13.19 0.51 -7.23
CA THR A 10 12.50 1.70 -6.71
C THR A 10 12.88 2.93 -7.53
N ALA A 11 14.16 3.10 -7.89
CA ALA A 11 14.63 4.20 -8.72
C ALA A 11 14.08 4.13 -10.16
N LEU A 12 13.98 2.93 -10.75
CA LEU A 12 13.42 2.74 -12.08
C LEU A 12 11.90 3.00 -12.12
N CYS A 13 11.20 2.71 -11.01
CA CYS A 13 9.81 3.11 -10.84
C CYS A 13 9.61 4.62 -10.71
N ILE A 14 10.51 5.31 -10.00
CA ILE A 14 10.45 6.77 -9.81
C ILE A 14 10.86 7.51 -11.09
N ALA A 15 11.79 6.95 -11.88
CA ALA A 15 12.29 7.54 -13.12
C ALA A 15 11.31 7.44 -14.31
N GLY A 16 10.10 6.90 -14.11
CA GLY A 16 9.04 6.89 -15.13
C GLY A 16 9.29 5.98 -16.34
N THR A 17 10.38 5.20 -16.35
CA THR A 17 10.74 4.28 -17.44
C THR A 17 10.12 2.89 -17.29
N ALA A 18 9.58 2.58 -16.10
CA ALA A 18 8.80 1.38 -15.84
C ALA A 18 7.37 1.76 -15.39
N GLN A 19 6.36 1.06 -15.89
CA GLN A 19 4.95 1.25 -15.51
C GLN A 19 4.74 0.83 -14.06
N CYS A 20 4.98 1.75 -13.11
CA CYS A 20 4.87 1.45 -11.71
C CYS A 20 3.58 1.99 -11.09
N THR A 21 2.96 1.18 -10.26
CA THR A 21 1.88 1.64 -9.39
C THR A 21 2.48 1.97 -8.03
N THR A 22 2.36 3.24 -7.62
CA THR A 22 2.80 3.68 -6.30
C THR A 22 1.68 3.49 -5.30
N TYR A 23 2.01 2.94 -4.13
CA TYR A 23 1.10 2.84 -2.99
C TYR A 23 1.70 3.60 -1.82
N ILE A 24 0.92 4.53 -1.26
CA ILE A 24 1.33 5.35 -0.12
C ILE A 24 0.35 5.10 1.02
N VAL A 25 0.87 4.70 2.18
CA VAL A 25 0.08 4.64 3.41
C VAL A 25 0.07 6.05 4.03
N THR A 26 -1.10 6.69 4.06
CA THR A 26 -1.24 8.07 4.53
C THR A 26 -1.61 8.16 6.01
N SER A 27 -2.29 7.14 6.54
CA SER A 27 -2.62 7.05 7.97
C SER A 27 -2.78 5.60 8.39
N ALA A 28 -2.52 5.33 9.68
CA ALA A 28 -2.72 4.03 10.30
C ALA A 28 -3.37 4.23 11.68
N ALA A 29 -4.45 3.50 11.97
CA ALA A 29 -5.17 3.56 13.23
C ALA A 29 -5.40 2.14 13.78
N PRO A 30 -4.91 1.81 14.99
CA PRO A 30 -5.23 0.55 15.64
C PRO A 30 -6.67 0.56 16.15
N HIS A 31 -7.40 -0.54 15.97
CA HIS A 31 -8.76 -0.71 16.49
C HIS A 31 -9.04 -2.17 16.83
N LYS A 32 -9.27 -2.48 18.11
CA LYS A 32 -9.65 -3.83 18.60
C LYS A 32 -8.77 -4.98 18.07
N GLY A 33 -7.45 -4.78 18.00
CA GLY A 33 -6.51 -5.79 17.51
C GLY A 33 -6.35 -5.83 15.99
N ASP A 34 -7.06 -4.96 15.26
CA ASP A 34 -6.84 -4.69 13.84
C ASP A 34 -6.06 -3.39 13.64
N VAL A 35 -5.45 -3.23 12.46
CA VAL A 35 -4.90 -1.95 12.00
C VAL A 35 -5.67 -1.51 10.76
N TYR A 36 -6.27 -0.33 10.81
CA TYR A 36 -6.88 0.30 9.64
C TYR A 36 -5.86 1.24 9.01
N VAL A 37 -5.59 1.06 7.72
CA VAL A 37 -4.65 1.89 6.97
C VAL A 37 -5.37 2.58 5.82
N THR A 38 -5.10 3.87 5.62
CA THR A 38 -5.53 4.59 4.42
C THR A 38 -4.43 4.48 3.39
N ILE A 39 -4.77 4.00 2.19
CA ILE A 39 -3.84 3.76 1.09
C ILE A 39 -4.25 4.64 -0.10
N ALA A 40 -3.32 5.48 -0.55
CA ALA A 40 -3.40 6.19 -1.81
C ALA A 40 -2.64 5.39 -2.88
N LYS A 41 -3.36 4.94 -3.90
CA LYS A 41 -2.85 4.24 -5.08
C LYS A 41 -2.75 5.23 -6.23
N SER A 42 -1.55 5.41 -6.75
CA SER A 42 -1.29 6.19 -7.96
C SER A 42 -0.74 5.26 -9.04
N PRO A 43 -1.58 4.76 -9.96
CA PRO A 43 -1.12 3.92 -11.05
C PRO A 43 -0.44 4.76 -12.13
N ALA A 44 0.48 4.16 -12.89
CA ALA A 44 1.06 4.80 -14.08
C ALA A 44 0.01 5.12 -15.16
N PHE A 45 -1.08 4.36 -15.20
CA PHE A 45 -2.21 4.56 -16.12
C PHE A 45 -3.54 4.34 -15.38
N GLY A 46 -4.53 5.17 -15.67
CA GLY A 46 -5.84 5.15 -15.02
C GLY A 46 -5.97 6.19 -13.91
N ASN A 47 -7.05 6.11 -13.14
CA ASN A 47 -7.33 7.11 -12.10
C ASN A 47 -6.66 6.75 -10.77
N PRO A 48 -6.09 7.74 -10.07
CA PRO A 48 -5.66 7.54 -8.70
C PRO A 48 -6.86 7.17 -7.83
N GLU A 49 -6.61 6.36 -6.82
CA GLU A 49 -7.65 5.84 -5.93
C GLU A 49 -7.16 5.94 -4.49
N THR A 50 -8.04 6.31 -3.57
CA THR A 50 -7.78 6.20 -2.14
C THR A 50 -8.79 5.24 -1.53
N TYR A 51 -8.31 4.32 -0.70
CA TYR A 51 -9.15 3.37 0.00
C TYR A 51 -8.60 3.06 1.39
N VAL A 52 -9.48 2.58 2.26
CA VAL A 52 -9.08 2.07 3.57
C VAL A 52 -8.93 0.57 3.47
N ALA A 53 -7.89 0.01 4.09
CA ALA A 53 -7.72 -1.42 4.26
C ALA A 53 -7.67 -1.78 5.74
N ARG A 54 -8.29 -2.89 6.10
CA ARG A 54 -8.14 -3.53 7.40
C ARG A 54 -7.03 -4.56 7.29
N CYS A 55 -6.01 -4.41 8.11
CA CYS A 55 -4.87 -5.30 8.19
C CYS A 55 -4.85 -6.05 9.52
N LYS A 56 -4.61 -7.36 9.45
CA LYS A 56 -4.37 -8.22 10.62
C LYS A 56 -3.00 -8.87 10.49
N ALA A 57 -2.26 -8.90 11.59
CA ALA A 57 -1.06 -9.73 11.66
C ALA A 57 -1.47 -11.19 11.90
N ASP A 58 -0.89 -12.13 11.16
CA ASP A 58 -1.00 -13.55 11.48
C ASP A 58 -0.03 -13.93 12.63
N SER A 59 -0.08 -15.19 13.07
CA SER A 59 0.81 -15.71 14.12
C SER A 59 2.29 -15.74 13.73
N GLN A 60 2.62 -15.51 12.46
CA GLN A 60 3.97 -15.43 11.93
C GLN A 60 4.45 -13.98 11.76
N GLY A 61 3.59 -13.00 12.07
CA GLY A 61 3.88 -11.58 11.94
C GLY A 61 3.66 -11.01 10.53
N ASN A 62 3.07 -11.76 9.60
CA ASN A 62 2.73 -11.24 8.29
C ASN A 62 1.45 -10.41 8.35
N LEU A 63 1.44 -9.24 7.69
CA LEU A 63 0.27 -8.39 7.59
C LEU A 63 -0.61 -8.83 6.41
N ASN A 64 -1.83 -9.24 6.72
CA ASN A 64 -2.84 -9.59 5.75
C ASN A 64 -3.89 -8.47 5.69
N CYS A 65 -3.91 -7.74 4.58
CA CYS A 65 -4.72 -6.54 4.40
C CYS A 65 -5.85 -6.78 3.40
N SER A 66 -7.07 -6.40 3.77
CA SER A 66 -8.24 -6.44 2.90
C SER A 66 -8.85 -5.06 2.79
N ARG A 67 -9.12 -4.61 1.55
CA ARG A 67 -9.81 -3.35 1.30
C ARG A 67 -11.18 -3.38 1.97
N VAL A 68 -11.49 -2.35 2.76
CA VAL A 68 -12.80 -2.16 3.35
C VAL A 68 -13.52 -1.05 2.61
N GLY A 69 -14.77 -1.31 2.21
CA GLY A 69 -15.64 -0.27 1.67
C GLY A 69 -15.97 0.72 2.77
N VAL A 70 -15.38 1.91 2.73
CA VAL A 70 -15.84 3.03 3.55
C VAL A 70 -17.09 3.59 2.90
N SER A 71 -18.25 3.16 3.38
CA SER A 71 -19.52 3.84 3.08
C SER A 71 -19.46 5.19 3.77
N MET A 72 -19.12 6.24 3.03
CA MET A 72 -19.34 7.62 3.46
C MET A 72 -20.87 7.79 3.53
N LYS A 73 -21.40 7.89 4.75
CA LYS A 73 -22.75 8.39 5.00
C LYS A 73 -22.73 9.92 4.94
#